data_AF-A0A091C8K0-F1
#
_entry.id   AF-A0A091C8K0-F1
#
_cell.length_a   1.000
_cell.length_b   1.000
_cell.length_c   1.000
_cell.angle_alpha   90.00
_cell.angle_beta   90.00
_cell.angle_gamma   90.00
#
_symmetry.space_group_name_H-M   'P 1'
#
loop_
_entity.id
_entity.type
_entity.pdbx_description
1 polymer ?
#
loop_
_entity_poly.entity_id
_entity_poly.type
_entity_poly.pdbx_seq_one_letter_code
_entity_poly.pdbx_strand_id
1 'polypeptide(L)'
;MWRKIVIGKINNQATNLQLTTENNEMAKMLTLASKQVDEGDTTNREAYVARRYFTTLFGANFKRGRYDDAINASLNYGYALIRAMIRREIAIHGLEASVGIHHRSNENAFNLSDDLIEVFRPFVDSYVYEKVFNEGILTLELEQKSFY
;
A
#
# COMPACT_ATOMS: atom_id res chain seq x y z
N MET A 1 5.82 -17.79 2.75
CA MET A 1 4.99 -17.00 1.80
C MET A 1 4.93 -15.53 2.20
N TRP A 2 4.49 -15.18 3.41
CA TRP A 2 4.34 -13.78 3.87
C TRP A 2 5.58 -12.89 3.66
N ARG A 3 6.78 -13.40 3.97
CA ARG A 3 8.04 -12.68 3.70
C ARG A 3 8.15 -12.20 2.25
N LYS A 4 7.71 -13.00 1.27
CA LYS A 4 7.71 -12.62 -0.15
C LYS A 4 6.74 -11.47 -0.44
N ILE A 5 5.60 -11.43 0.25
CA ILE A 5 4.62 -10.35 0.17
C ILE A 5 5.22 -9.04 0.69
N VAL A 6 5.86 -9.07 1.86
CA VAL A 6 6.51 -7.89 2.44
C VAL A 6 7.65 -7.39 1.55
N ILE A 7 8.50 -8.29 1.04
CA ILE A 7 9.54 -7.93 0.08
C ILE A 7 8.94 -7.31 -1.19
N GLY A 8 7.87 -7.90 -1.72
CA GLY A 8 7.15 -7.37 -2.88
C GLY A 8 6.59 -5.98 -2.63
N LYS A 9 5.95 -5.75 -1.48
CA LYS A 9 5.50 -4.43 -1.04
C LYS A 9 6.64 -3.42 -1.03
N ILE A 10 7.76 -3.74 -0.37
CA ILE A 10 8.89 -2.81 -0.24
C ILE A 10 9.51 -2.49 -1.61
N ASN A 11 9.65 -3.49 -2.49
CA ASN A 11 10.17 -3.26 -3.83
C ASN A 11 9.21 -2.38 -4.65
N ASN A 12 7.89 -2.60 -4.56
CA ASN A 12 6.90 -1.76 -5.21
C ASN A 12 6.88 -0.32 -4.63
N GLN A 13 7.14 -0.16 -3.33
CA GLN A 13 7.34 1.16 -2.71
C GLN A 13 8.59 1.87 -3.25
N ALA A 14 9.69 1.13 -3.43
CA ALA A 14 10.91 1.68 -4.03
C ALA A 14 10.67 2.14 -5.46
N THR A 15 10.03 1.31 -6.29
CA THR A 15 9.66 1.67 -7.66
C THR A 15 8.71 2.87 -7.68
N ASN A 16 7.72 2.93 -6.79
CA ASN A 16 6.84 4.08 -6.71
C ASN A 16 7.62 5.37 -6.45
N LEU A 17 8.54 5.39 -5.47
CA LEU A 17 9.37 6.58 -5.20
C LEU A 17 10.19 7.03 -6.42
N GLN A 18 10.72 6.10 -7.21
CA GLN A 18 11.46 6.44 -8.43
C GLN A 18 10.56 7.13 -9.45
N LEU A 19 9.33 6.63 -9.62
CA LEU A 19 8.38 7.14 -10.62
C LEU A 19 7.72 8.45 -10.20
N THR A 20 7.52 8.69 -8.90
CA THR A 20 6.75 9.85 -8.42
C THR A 20 7.60 11.01 -7.90
N THR A 21 8.76 10.71 -7.29
CA THR A 21 9.62 11.72 -6.64
C THR A 21 11.01 11.81 -7.25
N GLU A 22 11.36 10.91 -8.17
CA GLU A 22 12.71 10.74 -8.74
C GLU A 22 13.81 10.50 -7.67
N ASN A 23 13.42 10.14 -6.44
CA ASN A 23 14.36 9.93 -5.33
C ASN A 23 15.02 8.54 -5.38
N ASN A 24 15.98 8.41 -6.30
CA ASN A 24 16.70 7.17 -6.57
C ASN A 24 17.49 6.66 -5.36
N GLU A 25 18.06 7.55 -4.54
CA GLU A 25 18.81 7.18 -3.33
C GLU A 25 17.91 6.51 -2.30
N MET A 26 16.73 7.10 -2.01
CA MET A 26 15.77 6.49 -1.08
C MET A 26 15.23 5.17 -1.62
N ALA A 27 14.89 5.11 -2.91
CA ALA A 27 14.42 3.88 -3.54
C ALA A 27 15.45 2.74 -3.46
N LYS A 28 16.74 3.05 -3.68
CA LYS A 28 17.84 2.09 -3.51
C LYS A 28 17.96 1.62 -2.07
N MET A 29 17.83 2.52 -1.09
CA MET A 29 17.83 2.17 0.33
C MET A 29 16.67 1.24 0.69
N LEU A 30 15.45 1.50 0.20
CA LEU A 30 14.30 0.61 0.39
C LEU A 30 14.54 -0.77 -0.22
N THR A 31 15.08 -0.82 -1.44
CA THR A 31 15.44 -2.08 -2.12
C THR A 31 16.50 -2.87 -1.35
N LEU A 32 17.47 -2.20 -0.71
CA LEU A 32 18.44 -2.89 0.15
C LEU A 32 17.81 -3.37 1.46
N ALA A 33 16.89 -2.59 2.03
CA ALA A 33 16.16 -2.99 3.23
C ALA A 33 15.25 -4.20 2.99
N SER A 34 14.66 -4.34 1.79
CA SER A 34 13.82 -5.52 1.45
C SER A 34 14.61 -6.83 1.54
N LYS A 35 15.90 -6.82 1.18
CA LYS A 35 16.78 -7.99 1.29
C LYS A 35 17.06 -8.41 2.74
N GLN A 36 16.83 -7.52 3.71
CA GLN A 36 17.07 -7.75 5.13
C GLN A 36 15.81 -8.17 5.89
N VAL A 37 14.65 -8.27 5.22
CA VAL A 37 13.43 -8.81 5.84
C VAL A 37 13.69 -10.29 6.14
N ASP A 38 13.63 -10.66 7.41
CA ASP A 38 13.77 -12.03 7.89
C ASP A 38 12.40 -12.72 7.96
N GLU A 39 12.36 -13.95 8.49
CA GLU A 39 11.09 -14.63 8.71
C GLU A 39 10.34 -14.00 9.88
N GLY A 40 9.12 -13.52 9.62
CA GLY A 40 8.31 -12.85 10.64
C GLY A 40 8.66 -11.38 10.90
N ASP A 41 9.62 -10.81 10.16
CA ASP A 41 10.08 -9.41 10.28
C ASP A 41 10.46 -9.01 11.71
N THR A 42 11.29 -9.84 12.37
CA THR A 42 11.67 -9.67 13.78
C THR A 42 12.45 -8.37 14.04
N THR A 43 13.09 -7.84 12.99
CA THR A 43 13.81 -6.56 13.02
C THR A 43 12.96 -5.36 12.55
N ASN A 44 11.66 -5.56 12.32
CA ASN A 44 10.67 -4.54 12.01
C ASN A 44 11.04 -3.68 10.77
N ARG A 45 11.56 -4.33 9.73
CA ARG A 45 11.96 -3.69 8.48
C ARG A 45 10.77 -3.12 7.73
N GLU A 46 9.62 -3.76 7.80
CA GLU A 46 8.40 -3.27 7.18
C GLU A 46 8.03 -1.89 7.73
N ALA A 47 7.95 -1.72 9.05
CA ALA A 47 7.60 -0.44 9.64
C ALA A 47 8.70 0.62 9.44
N TYR A 48 9.98 0.21 9.50
CA TYR A 48 11.12 1.07 9.21
C TYR A 48 11.04 1.66 7.78
N VAL A 49 10.75 0.81 6.80
CA VAL A 49 10.57 1.19 5.40
C VAL A 49 9.34 2.07 5.24
N ALA A 50 8.19 1.66 5.76
CA ALA A 50 6.93 2.37 5.60
C ALA A 50 7.04 3.83 6.10
N ARG A 51 7.71 4.05 7.23
CA ARG A 51 7.94 5.40 7.77
C ARG A 51 8.70 6.28 6.78
N ARG A 52 9.83 5.78 6.26
CA ARG A 52 10.68 6.54 5.32
C ARG A 52 9.95 6.78 4.01
N TYR A 53 9.34 5.73 3.46
CA TYR A 53 8.56 5.79 2.25
C TYR A 53 7.49 6.88 2.30
N PHE A 54 6.62 6.87 3.32
CA PHE A 54 5.55 7.86 3.42
C PHE A 54 6.06 9.28 3.68
N THR A 55 7.12 9.45 4.47
CA THR A 55 7.72 10.78 4.67
C THR A 55 8.43 11.32 3.43
N THR A 56 8.96 10.44 2.57
CA THR A 56 9.53 10.85 1.28
C THR A 56 8.43 11.20 0.29
N LEU A 57 7.34 10.44 0.27
CA LEU A 57 6.24 10.64 -0.66
C LEU A 57 5.40 11.89 -0.31
N PHE A 58 5.03 12.08 0.96
CA PHE A 58 4.08 13.13 1.36
C PHE A 58 4.70 14.22 2.26
N GLY A 59 6.04 14.22 2.41
CA GLY A 59 6.79 15.18 3.20
C GLY A 59 7.08 14.74 4.64
N ALA A 60 8.11 15.35 5.24
CA ALA A 60 8.72 14.92 6.50
C ALA A 60 7.75 14.90 7.71
N ASN A 61 6.70 15.73 7.67
CA ASN A 61 5.71 15.84 8.74
C ASN A 61 4.52 14.88 8.58
N PHE A 62 4.43 14.17 7.45
CA PHE A 62 3.31 13.27 7.21
C PHE A 62 3.34 12.06 8.17
N LYS A 63 2.17 11.73 8.70
CA LYS A 63 1.95 10.54 9.54
C LYS A 63 0.83 9.71 8.95
N ARG A 64 1.13 8.45 8.59
CA ARG A 64 0.11 7.49 8.17
C ARG A 64 -0.77 7.10 9.37
N GLY A 65 -2.08 7.19 9.24
CA GLY A 65 -3.00 6.79 10.30
C GLY A 65 -4.46 7.14 10.02
N ARG A 66 -5.25 7.23 11.10
CA ARG A 66 -6.64 7.71 11.08
C ARG A 66 -6.64 9.17 11.53
N TYR A 67 -6.25 10.04 10.62
CA TYR A 67 -6.25 11.49 10.81
C TYR A 67 -7.27 12.11 9.86
N ASP A 68 -7.77 13.28 10.23
CA ASP A 68 -8.71 14.06 9.43
C ASP A 68 -7.94 14.91 8.40
N ASP A 69 -7.24 14.23 7.49
CA ASP A 69 -6.56 14.85 6.36
C ASP A 69 -6.88 14.12 5.05
N ALA A 70 -6.93 14.88 3.96
CA ALA A 70 -7.32 14.39 2.65
C ALA A 70 -6.45 13.24 2.12
N ILE A 71 -5.16 13.23 2.44
CA ILE A 71 -4.22 12.22 1.97
C ILE A 71 -4.52 10.89 2.66
N ASN A 72 -4.60 10.86 3.99
CA ASN A 72 -4.94 9.66 4.74
C ASN A 72 -6.34 9.14 4.38
N ALA A 73 -7.32 10.03 4.23
CA ALA A 73 -8.66 9.67 3.78
C ALA A 73 -8.64 8.97 2.41
N SER A 74 -7.92 9.55 1.44
CA SER A 74 -7.79 9.00 0.08
C SER A 74 -7.06 7.65 0.05
N LEU A 75 -5.97 7.52 0.81
CA LEU A 75 -5.25 6.25 0.97
C LEU A 75 -6.15 5.17 1.59
N ASN A 76 -6.88 5.51 2.66
CA ASN A 76 -7.80 4.59 3.33
C ASN A 76 -8.90 4.12 2.37
N TYR A 77 -9.48 5.04 1.60
CA TYR A 77 -10.52 4.74 0.62
C TYR A 77 -10.00 3.85 -0.51
N GLY A 78 -8.87 4.22 -1.14
CA GLY A 78 -8.27 3.41 -2.21
C GLY A 78 -7.89 2.00 -1.73
N TYR A 79 -7.34 1.88 -0.52
CA TYR A 79 -7.07 0.55 0.06
C TYR A 79 -8.36 -0.25 0.31
N ALA A 80 -9.47 0.40 0.70
CA ALA A 80 -10.74 -0.30 0.89
C ALA A 80 -11.29 -0.85 -0.44
N LEU A 81 -11.17 -0.09 -1.53
CA LEU A 81 -11.56 -0.53 -2.87
C LEU A 81 -10.75 -1.73 -3.35
N ILE A 82 -9.41 -1.64 -3.30
CA ILE A 82 -8.54 -2.76 -3.70
C ILE A 82 -8.80 -3.99 -2.83
N ARG A 83 -9.01 -3.81 -1.53
CA ARG A 83 -9.35 -4.90 -0.61
C ARG A 83 -10.66 -5.59 -1.00
N ALA A 84 -11.68 -4.82 -1.35
CA ALA A 84 -12.96 -5.37 -1.81
C ALA A 84 -12.79 -6.21 -3.08
N MET A 85 -11.97 -5.75 -4.03
CA MET A 85 -11.65 -6.52 -5.23
C MET A 85 -10.91 -7.82 -4.90
N ILE A 86 -9.89 -7.77 -4.03
CA ILE A 86 -9.16 -8.97 -3.59
C ILE A 86 -10.11 -9.96 -2.90
N ARG A 87 -10.99 -9.50 -2.03
CA ARG A 87 -11.98 -10.36 -1.35
C ARG A 87 -12.91 -11.04 -2.35
N ARG A 88 -13.33 -10.33 -3.39
CA ARG A 88 -14.12 -10.91 -4.49
C ARG A 88 -13.35 -12.04 -5.17
N GLU A 89 -12.08 -11.83 -5.51
CA GLU A 89 -11.26 -12.86 -6.15
C GLU A 89 -11.01 -14.07 -5.23
N ILE A 90 -10.76 -13.84 -3.94
CA ILE A 90 -10.67 -14.91 -2.92
C ILE A 90 -11.94 -15.79 -2.96
N ALA A 91 -13.12 -15.16 -2.98
CA ALA A 91 -14.39 -15.88 -3.01
C ALA A 91 -14.61 -16.63 -4.33
N ILE A 92 -14.32 -16.00 -5.48
CA ILE A 92 -14.45 -16.62 -6.82
C ILE A 92 -13.57 -17.87 -6.93
N HIS A 93 -12.37 -17.83 -6.36
CA HIS A 93 -11.43 -18.95 -6.41
C HIS A 93 -11.61 -19.97 -5.27
N GLY A 94 -12.63 -19.80 -4.41
CA GLY A 94 -12.93 -20.74 -3.32
C GLY A 94 -11.85 -20.79 -2.23
N LEU A 95 -11.09 -19.70 -2.04
CA LEU A 95 -10.07 -19.61 -1.01
C LEU A 95 -10.69 -19.23 0.35
N GLU A 96 -10.17 -19.79 1.43
CA GLU A 96 -10.63 -19.47 2.78
C GLU A 96 -10.13 -18.08 3.21
N ALA A 97 -11.04 -17.10 3.26
CA ALA A 97 -10.71 -15.70 3.53
C ALA A 97 -10.22 -15.45 4.96
N SER A 98 -10.70 -16.23 5.92
CA SER A 98 -10.37 -16.05 7.35
C SER A 98 -8.95 -16.53 7.70
N VAL A 99 -8.36 -17.39 6.88
CA VAL A 99 -7.01 -17.92 7.08
C VAL A 99 -5.99 -17.02 6.40
N GLY A 100 -5.39 -16.11 7.18
CA GLY A 100 -4.26 -15.31 6.73
C GLY A 100 -2.97 -16.11 6.63
N ILE A 101 -2.04 -15.57 5.85
CA ILE A 101 -0.66 -16.06 5.76
C ILE A 101 0.13 -15.61 7.00
N HIS A 102 -0.14 -14.39 7.49
CA HIS A 102 0.43 -13.85 8.73
C HIS A 102 -0.62 -13.24 9.65
N HIS A 103 -1.62 -12.55 9.11
CA HIS A 103 -2.72 -12.04 9.92
C HIS A 103 -3.53 -13.20 10.52
N ARG A 104 -3.76 -13.18 11.84
CA ARG A 104 -4.40 -14.26 12.62
C ARG A 104 -5.48 -13.75 13.57
N SER A 105 -6.11 -12.62 13.27
CA SER A 105 -7.17 -12.11 14.13
C SER A 105 -8.40 -13.01 14.03
N ASN A 106 -8.85 -13.55 15.16
CA ASN A 106 -10.07 -14.37 15.24
C ASN A 106 -11.34 -13.56 14.95
N GLU A 107 -11.28 -12.24 15.09
CA GLU A 107 -12.41 -11.33 14.81
C GLU A 107 -12.45 -10.87 13.34
N ASN A 108 -11.38 -11.13 12.58
CA ASN A 108 -11.27 -10.71 11.18
C ASN A 108 -11.52 -11.88 10.22
N ALA A 109 -12.70 -11.92 9.62
CA ALA A 109 -13.06 -12.92 8.62
C ALA A 109 -12.30 -12.79 7.28
N PHE A 110 -11.40 -11.82 7.14
CA PHE A 110 -10.74 -11.49 5.87
C PHE A 110 -9.21 -11.36 5.98
N ASN A 111 -8.58 -12.05 6.94
CA ASN A 111 -7.13 -12.01 7.16
C ASN A 111 -6.32 -12.25 5.88
N LEU A 112 -6.75 -13.16 4.99
CA LEU A 112 -6.05 -13.41 3.73
C LEU A 112 -6.00 -12.18 2.82
N SER A 113 -7.10 -11.42 2.74
CA SER A 113 -7.15 -10.20 1.94
C SER A 113 -6.22 -9.11 2.48
N ASP A 114 -6.01 -9.11 3.80
CA ASP A 114 -5.18 -8.14 4.51
C ASP A 114 -3.69 -8.42 4.31
N ASP A 115 -3.31 -9.69 4.08
CA ASP A 115 -1.97 -10.05 3.63
C ASP A 115 -1.77 -9.73 2.13
N LEU A 116 -2.72 -10.11 1.27
CA LEU A 116 -2.56 -9.98 -0.19
C LEU A 116 -2.53 -8.52 -0.65
N ILE A 117 -3.26 -7.61 0.01
CA ILE A 117 -3.29 -6.20 -0.39
C ILE A 117 -1.92 -5.52 -0.29
N GLU A 118 -1.00 -6.02 0.54
CA GLU A 118 0.27 -5.36 0.83
C GLU A 118 1.09 -5.06 -0.42
N VAL A 119 1.11 -5.97 -1.41
CA VAL A 119 1.83 -5.74 -2.68
C VAL A 119 1.17 -4.69 -3.59
N PHE A 120 -0.13 -4.43 -3.41
CA PHE A 120 -0.91 -3.48 -4.22
C PHE A 120 -0.99 -2.09 -3.61
N ARG A 121 -0.67 -1.91 -2.32
CA ARG A 121 -0.72 -0.59 -1.68
C ARG A 121 0.06 0.50 -2.43
N PRO A 122 1.28 0.24 -2.95
CA PRO A 122 2.04 1.28 -3.65
C PRO A 122 1.37 1.80 -4.92
N PHE A 123 0.50 1.01 -5.56
CA PHE A 123 -0.30 1.48 -6.68
C PHE A 123 -1.28 2.59 -6.25
N VAL A 124 -2.00 2.38 -5.14
CA VAL A 124 -2.89 3.39 -4.58
C VAL A 124 -2.09 4.60 -4.10
N ASP A 125 -0.94 4.37 -3.46
CA ASP A 125 -0.08 5.45 -2.98
C ASP A 125 0.38 6.37 -4.12
N SER A 126 0.75 5.79 -5.26
CA SER A 126 1.14 6.51 -6.48
C SER A 126 0.02 7.42 -6.97
N TYR A 127 -1.19 6.86 -7.09
CA TYR A 127 -2.37 7.61 -7.53
C TYR A 127 -2.72 8.75 -6.58
N VAL A 128 -2.71 8.50 -5.26
CA VAL A 128 -2.99 9.53 -4.26
C VAL A 128 -1.91 10.62 -4.27
N TYR A 129 -0.64 10.26 -4.45
CA TYR A 129 0.42 11.24 -4.59
C TYR A 129 0.20 12.15 -5.81
N GLU A 130 -0.10 11.57 -6.97
CA GLU A 130 -0.34 12.34 -8.19
C GLU A 130 -1.58 13.23 -8.04
N LYS A 131 -2.74 12.65 -7.72
CA LYS A 131 -4.01 13.37 -7.79
C LYS A 131 -4.28 14.25 -6.58
N VAL A 132 -3.96 13.79 -5.38
CA VAL A 132 -4.33 14.50 -4.15
C VAL A 132 -3.19 15.38 -3.66
N PHE A 133 -1.96 14.85 -3.65
CA PHE A 133 -0.81 15.60 -3.11
C PHE A 133 -0.24 16.61 -4.11
N ASN A 134 -0.03 16.23 -5.37
CA ASN A 134 0.52 17.13 -6.40
C ASN A 134 -0.54 18.00 -7.05
N GLU A 135 -1.65 17.42 -7.52
CA GLU A 135 -2.68 18.16 -8.26
C GLU A 135 -3.75 18.81 -7.34
N GLY A 136 -3.83 18.41 -6.07
CA GLY A 136 -4.80 18.97 -5.11
C GLY A 136 -6.26 18.58 -5.38
N ILE A 137 -6.50 17.56 -6.20
CA ILE A 137 -7.85 17.11 -6.58
C ILE A 137 -8.48 16.34 -5.42
N LEU A 138 -9.57 16.88 -4.89
CA LEU A 138 -10.37 16.28 -3.82
C LEU A 138 -11.74 15.78 -4.28
N THR A 139 -12.10 16.08 -5.53
CA THR A 139 -13.37 15.73 -6.13
C THR A 139 -13.13 14.85 -7.36
N LEU A 140 -13.87 13.74 -7.44
CA LEU A 140 -13.91 12.96 -8.67
C LEU A 140 -14.80 13.70 -9.67
N GLU A 141 -14.18 14.49 -10.54
CA GLU A 141 -14.85 14.91 -11.76
C GLU A 141 -14.95 13.67 -12.65
N LEU A 142 -16.16 13.14 -12.80
CA LEU A 142 -16.42 12.13 -13.82
C LEU A 142 -16.25 12.84 -15.16
N GLU A 143 -15.08 12.71 -15.78
CA GLU A 143 -14.99 12.91 -17.23
C GLU A 143 -16.00 11.96 -17.85
N GLN A 144 -17.12 12.51 -18.32
CA GLN A 144 -18.03 11.80 -19.20
C GLN A 144 -17.25 11.51 -20.47
N LYS A 145 -16.48 10.42 -20.49
CA LYS A 145 -16.13 9.78 -21.74
C LYS A 145 -17.44 9.30 -22.33
N SER A 146 -18.01 10.13 -23.20
CA SER A 146 -19.07 9.73 -24.11
C SER A 146 -18.53 8.54 -24.87
N PHE A 147 -19.01 7.35 -24.50
CA PHE A 147 -18.90 6.18 -25.35
C PHE A 147 -19.86 6.43 -26.52
N TYR A 148 -19.35 7.08 -27.57
CA TYR A 148 -19.91 7.01 -28.92
C TYR A 148 -19.28 5.82 -29.64
#